data_AF-A0A378BQE5-F1
#
_entry.id   AF-A0A378BQE5-F1
#
_cell.length_a   1.000
_cell.length_b   1.000
_cell.length_c   1.000
_cell.angle_alpha   90.00
_cell.angle_beta   90.00
_cell.angle_gamma   90.00
#
_symmetry.space_group_name_H-M   'P 1'
#
loop_
_entity.id
_entity.type
_entity.pdbx_description
1 polymer ?
#
loop_
_entity_poly.entity_id
_entity_poly.type
_entity_poly.pdbx_seq_one_letter_code
_entity_poly.pdbx_strand_id
1 'polypeptide(L)'
;MPEGLDLKGDLLSQVHIHKIAFPPIDSPVVITEGEWLKSLNRYPFEVQSLPSASFNLIQQVGRLIRSHNCWGEVVIYDKRLLTKNYGARLLNALPVFPIEQPGVPEVIVKRKAKQTAKQTAKQTGRKRR
;
A
#
# COMPACT_ATOMS: atom_id res chain seq x y z
N MET A 1 12.16 -0.75 -6.49
CA MET A 1 12.79 -0.06 -7.62
C MET A 1 11.96 1.17 -8.00
N PRO A 2 12.23 2.35 -7.43
CA PRO A 2 11.59 3.58 -7.88
C PRO A 2 12.57 4.37 -8.76
N GLU A 3 12.82 3.92 -9.99
CA GLU A 3 13.51 4.76 -10.98
C GLU A 3 13.13 4.32 -12.40
N GLY A 4 12.53 5.24 -13.17
CA GLY A 4 12.70 5.34 -14.62
C GLY A 4 12.33 4.18 -15.55
N LEU A 5 11.37 3.31 -15.26
CA LEU A 5 10.89 2.33 -16.25
C LEU A 5 9.97 3.02 -17.29
N ASP A 6 10.56 3.76 -18.23
CA ASP A 6 9.84 4.49 -19.29
C ASP A 6 9.45 3.59 -20.46
N LEU A 7 8.50 2.68 -20.22
CA LEU A 7 7.86 1.92 -21.30
C LEU A 7 6.81 2.80 -21.97
N LYS A 8 7.04 3.16 -23.24
CA LYS A 8 6.11 3.95 -24.07
C LYS A 8 5.23 3.01 -24.91
N GLY A 9 3.97 3.39 -25.11
CA GLY A 9 3.03 2.69 -26.00
C GLY A 9 2.50 1.38 -25.42
N ASP A 10 2.35 0.37 -26.28
CA ASP A 10 1.76 -0.95 -25.96
C ASP A 10 2.55 -1.77 -24.91
N LEU A 11 3.74 -1.31 -24.52
CA LEU A 11 4.60 -2.01 -23.57
C LEU A 11 4.09 -1.94 -22.11
N LEU A 12 3.18 -1.02 -21.80
CA LEU A 12 2.61 -0.89 -20.46
C LEU A 12 1.11 -0.56 -20.53
N SER A 13 0.28 -1.58 -20.74
CA SER A 13 -1.19 -1.49 -20.76
C SER A 13 -1.85 -1.80 -19.40
N GLN A 14 -1.11 -2.37 -18.45
CA GLN A 14 -1.64 -2.73 -17.12
C GLN A 14 -0.69 -2.31 -16.01
N VAL A 15 -1.23 -1.63 -14.99
CA VAL A 15 -0.49 -1.30 -13.76
C VAL A 15 -1.18 -1.97 -12.57
N HIS A 16 -0.46 -2.88 -11.92
CA HIS A 16 -0.94 -3.62 -10.76
C HIS A 16 -0.42 -2.99 -9.46
N ILE A 17 -1.32 -2.44 -8.66
CA ILE A 17 -1.02 -1.83 -7.35
C ILE A 17 -1.52 -2.76 -6.26
N HIS A 18 -0.61 -3.49 -5.62
CA HIS A 18 -0.96 -4.48 -4.60
C HIS A 18 -1.61 -3.85 -3.36
N LYS A 19 -1.11 -2.68 -2.92
CA LYS A 19 -1.63 -1.96 -1.75
C LYS A 19 -1.27 -0.49 -1.83
N ILE A 20 -2.07 0.35 -1.17
CA ILE A 20 -1.74 1.76 -0.97
C ILE A 20 -0.49 1.87 -0.09
N ALA A 21 0.51 2.60 -0.60
CA ALA A 21 1.77 2.86 0.09
C ALA A 21 1.62 4.02 1.08
N PHE A 22 1.26 3.68 2.32
CA PHE A 22 1.32 4.62 3.45
C PHE A 22 2.74 4.71 4.00
N PRO A 23 3.12 5.86 4.57
CA PRO A 23 4.42 6.00 5.21
C PRO A 23 4.55 5.02 6.39
N PRO A 24 5.77 4.50 6.64
CA PRO A 24 6.03 3.60 7.74
C PRO A 24 5.83 4.32 9.08
N ILE A 25 4.99 3.75 9.93
CA ILE A 25 4.66 4.32 11.24
C ILE A 25 5.87 4.27 12.19
N ASP A 26 6.78 3.31 11.99
CA ASP A 26 7.97 3.13 12.83
C ASP A 26 9.14 4.05 12.46
N SER A 27 8.97 4.92 11.45
CA SER A 27 10.02 5.86 11.07
C SER A 27 10.13 6.97 12.13
N PRO A 28 11.34 7.25 12.66
CA PRO A 28 11.52 8.28 13.68
C PRO A 28 11.09 9.66 13.17
N VAL A 29 11.30 9.94 11.88
CA VAL A 29 10.85 11.19 11.25
C VAL A 29 9.32 11.29 11.27
N VAL A 30 8.63 10.20 10.95
CA VAL A 30 7.16 10.16 10.89
C VAL A 30 6.56 10.33 12.29
N ILE A 31 7.18 9.70 13.29
CA ILE A 31 6.75 9.80 14.69
C ILE A 31 6.89 11.24 15.19
N THR A 32 8.07 11.84 15.02
CA THR A 32 8.34 13.21 15.49
C THR A 32 7.42 14.23 14.81
N GLU A 33 7.23 14.12 13.49
CA GLU A 33 6.30 14.98 12.76
C GLU A 33 4.85 14.77 13.24
N GLY A 34 4.46 13.52 13.51
CA GLY A 34 3.15 13.20 14.05
C GLY A 34 2.91 13.75 15.46
N GLU A 35 3.91 13.75 16.33
CA GLU A 35 3.83 14.37 17.67
C GLU A 35 3.71 15.89 17.59
N TRP A 36 4.46 16.52 16.69
CA TRP A 36 4.35 17.95 16.42
C TRP A 36 2.98 18.33 15.84
N LEU A 37 2.43 17.54 14.91
CA LEU A 37 1.07 17.77 14.39
C LEU A 37 0.00 17.63 15.48
N LYS A 38 0.18 16.69 16.42
CA LYS A 38 -0.71 16.54 17.58
C LYS A 38 -0.63 17.74 18.51
N SER A 39 0.55 18.31 18.74
CA SER A 39 0.69 19.53 19.58
C SER A 39 0.00 20.75 18.95
N LEU A 40 -0.13 20.76 17.61
CA LEU A 40 -0.91 21.73 16.84
C LEU A 40 -2.41 21.37 16.74
N ASN A 41 -2.87 20.38 17.49
CA ASN A 41 -4.26 19.90 17.50
C ASN A 41 -4.76 19.40 16.12
N ARG A 42 -3.84 18.87 15.29
CA ARG A 42 -4.14 18.29 13.97
C ARG A 42 -4.05 16.76 14.00
N TYR A 43 -4.72 16.11 13.06
CA TYR A 43 -4.69 14.65 12.94
C TYR A 43 -3.58 14.19 11.99
N PRO A 44 -2.49 13.53 12.48
CA PRO A 44 -1.32 13.23 11.65
C PRO A 44 -1.64 12.38 10.42
N PHE A 45 -2.56 11.42 10.55
CA PHE A 45 -2.93 10.59 9.41
C PHE A 45 -3.52 11.41 8.26
N GLU A 46 -4.37 12.40 8.55
CA GLU A 46 -5.01 13.23 7.52
C GLU A 46 -4.06 14.25 6.89
N VAL A 47 -3.11 14.77 7.67
CA VAL A 47 -2.22 15.85 7.23
C VAL A 47 -0.91 15.32 6.63
N GLN A 48 -0.46 14.15 7.05
CA GLN A 48 0.83 13.59 6.67
C GLN A 48 0.68 12.27 5.90
N SER A 49 0.01 11.28 6.49
CA SER A 49 -0.04 9.93 5.89
C SER A 49 -0.89 9.87 4.62
N LEU A 50 -2.05 10.51 4.64
CA LEU A 50 -2.99 10.49 3.53
C LEU A 50 -2.46 11.26 2.30
N PRO A 51 -1.89 12.48 2.44
CA PRO A 51 -1.28 13.17 1.30
C PRO A 51 -0.08 12.42 0.73
N SER A 52 0.77 11.83 1.58
CA SER A 52 1.91 11.03 1.14
C SER A 52 1.44 9.80 0.34
N ALA A 53 0.41 9.09 0.82
CA ALA A 53 -0.20 7.98 0.10
C ALA A 53 -0.83 8.42 -1.23
N SER A 54 -1.51 9.58 -1.26
CA SER A 54 -2.09 10.15 -2.47
C SER A 54 -1.03 10.47 -3.51
N PHE A 55 0.06 11.10 -3.11
CA PHE A 55 1.17 11.43 -3.99
C PHE A 55 1.77 10.15 -4.61
N ASN A 56 2.06 9.14 -3.79
CA ASN A 56 2.56 7.86 -4.28
C ASN A 56 1.57 7.16 -5.24
N LEU A 57 0.26 7.29 -5.01
CA LEU A 57 -0.76 6.72 -5.88
C LEU A 57 -0.77 7.42 -7.24
N ILE A 58 -0.75 8.76 -7.25
CA ILE A 58 -0.66 9.57 -8.48
C ILE A 58 0.59 9.20 -9.27
N GLN A 59 1.75 9.06 -8.60
CA GLN A 59 3.00 8.68 -9.26
C GLN A 59 2.96 7.27 -9.86
N GLN A 60 2.27 6.32 -9.21
CA GLN A 60 2.07 4.97 -9.76
C GLN A 60 1.15 4.98 -10.98
N VAL A 61 0.04 5.71 -10.91
CA VAL A 61 -0.92 5.85 -12.02
C VAL A 61 -0.29 6.62 -13.20
N GLY A 62 0.52 7.63 -12.94
CA GLY A 62 1.28 8.37 -13.94
C GLY A 62 2.30 7.53 -14.72
N ARG A 63 2.59 6.30 -14.28
CA ARG A 63 3.36 5.34 -15.10
C ARG A 63 2.58 4.85 -16.31
N LEU A 64 1.24 4.78 -16.22
CA LEU A 64 0.35 4.35 -17.30
C LEU A 64 0.13 5.49 -18.32
N ILE A 65 -0.17 6.69 -17.85
CA ILE A 65 -0.45 7.84 -18.71
C ILE A 65 0.83 8.65 -18.93
N ARG A 66 1.59 8.33 -19.99
CA ARG A 66 2.79 9.09 -20.39
C ARG A 66 2.65 9.85 -21.70
N SER A 67 1.67 9.51 -22.54
CA SER A 67 1.40 10.20 -23.80
C SER A 67 -0.09 10.12 -24.15
N HIS A 68 -0.54 10.92 -25.11
CA HIS A 68 -1.93 10.95 -25.56
C HIS A 68 -2.44 9.62 -26.14
N ASN A 69 -1.52 8.75 -26.57
CA ASN A 69 -1.87 7.46 -27.17
C ASN A 69 -1.76 6.30 -26.16
N CYS A 70 -1.44 6.58 -24.89
CA CYS A 70 -1.43 5.56 -23.85
C CYS A 70 -2.86 5.12 -23.53
N TRP A 71 -3.08 3.81 -23.53
CA TRP A 71 -4.33 3.16 -23.15
C TRP A 71 -4.02 2.01 -22.19
N GLY A 72 -4.97 1.67 -21.32
CA GLY A 72 -4.80 0.59 -20.37
C GLY A 72 -5.62 0.74 -19.11
N GLU A 73 -5.32 -0.11 -18.13
CA GLU A 73 -6.03 -0.19 -16.86
C GLU A 73 -5.09 -0.19 -15.65
N VAL A 74 -5.58 0.37 -14.54
CA VAL A 74 -4.90 0.33 -13.24
C VAL A 74 -5.69 -0.58 -12.31
N VAL A 75 -5.12 -1.74 -11.99
CA VAL A 75 -5.74 -2.72 -11.10
C VAL A 75 -5.20 -2.51 -9.69
N ILE A 76 -6.05 -2.02 -8.79
CA ILE A 76 -5.69 -1.79 -7.38
C ILE A 76 -6.33 -2.86 -6.51
N TYR A 77 -5.50 -3.67 -5.85
CA TYR A 77 -5.95 -4.79 -5.00
C TYR A 77 -6.33 -4.35 -3.57
N ASP A 78 -6.41 -3.05 -3.32
CA ASP A 78 -6.65 -2.48 -2.01
C ASP A 78 -8.12 -2.06 -1.81
N LYS A 79 -8.89 -2.91 -1.15
CA LYS A 79 -10.31 -2.64 -0.84
C LYS A 79 -10.53 -1.39 0.01
N ARG A 80 -9.47 -0.81 0.62
CA ARG A 80 -9.59 0.41 1.43
C ARG A 80 -10.00 1.63 0.61
N LEU A 81 -9.77 1.62 -0.71
CA LEU A 81 -10.24 2.69 -1.60
C LEU A 81 -11.77 2.82 -1.64
N LEU A 82 -12.48 1.70 -1.48
CA LEU A 82 -13.95 1.67 -1.52
C LEU A 82 -14.57 1.60 -0.13
N THR A 83 -13.88 0.99 0.84
CA THR A 83 -14.43 0.74 2.19
C THR A 83 -14.16 1.84 3.21
N LYS A 84 -13.18 2.72 2.96
CA LYS A 84 -12.81 3.79 3.90
C LYS A 84 -13.19 5.16 3.34
N ASN A 85 -13.63 6.06 4.23
CA ASN A 85 -14.02 7.43 3.86
C ASN A 85 -12.91 8.20 3.13
N TYR A 86 -11.64 7.97 3.48
CA TYR A 86 -10.51 8.60 2.80
C TYR A 86 -10.25 8.04 1.39
N GLY A 87 -10.82 6.88 1.06
CA GLY A 87 -10.65 6.23 -0.25
C GLY A 87 -11.22 7.08 -1.38
N ALA A 88 -12.40 7.68 -1.18
CA ALA A 88 -12.98 8.64 -2.12
C ALA A 88 -12.05 9.85 -2.36
N ARG A 89 -11.37 10.35 -1.32
CA ARG A 89 -10.40 11.45 -1.45
C ARG A 89 -9.19 11.04 -2.29
N LEU A 90 -8.70 9.82 -2.12
CA LEU A 90 -7.58 9.28 -2.93
C LEU A 90 -7.98 9.10 -4.39
N LEU A 91 -9.19 8.60 -4.66
CA LEU A 91 -9.71 8.44 -6.02
C LEU A 91 -9.93 9.80 -6.70
N ASN A 92 -10.46 10.79 -5.97
CA ASN A 92 -10.66 12.15 -6.48
C ASN A 92 -9.36 12.90 -6.78
N ALA A 93 -8.22 12.45 -6.22
CA ALA A 93 -6.91 13.03 -6.50
C ALA A 93 -6.28 12.45 -7.79
N LEU A 94 -6.85 11.36 -8.32
CA LEU A 94 -6.45 10.78 -9.59
C LEU A 94 -7.18 11.47 -10.76
N PRO A 95 -6.63 11.38 -11.99
CA PRO A 95 -7.40 11.67 -13.19
C PRO A 95 -8.74 10.93 -13.19
N VAL A 96 -9.74 11.47 -13.88
CA VAL A 96 -11.06 10.85 -13.96
C VAL A 96 -10.94 9.55 -14.76
N PHE A 97 -11.09 8.41 -14.09
CA PHE A 97 -11.16 7.09 -14.70
C PHE A 97 -12.52 6.45 -14.46
N PRO A 98 -13.04 5.65 -15.40
CA PRO A 98 -14.11 4.72 -15.08
C PRO A 98 -13.61 3.69 -14.06
N ILE A 99 -14.41 3.44 -13.03
CA ILE A 99 -14.07 2.48 -11.96
C ILE A 99 -14.91 1.22 -12.18
N GLU A 100 -14.24 0.09 -12.41
CA GLU A 100 -14.87 -1.22 -12.52
C GLU A 100 -14.57 -2.09 -11.29
N GLN A 101 -15.52 -2.93 -10.89
CA GLN A 101 -15.40 -3.85 -9.77
C GLN A 101 -15.69 -5.28 -10.23
N PRO A 102 -14.74 -5.93 -10.94
CA PRO A 102 -14.92 -7.31 -11.35
C PRO A 102 -14.94 -8.26 -10.14
N GLY A 103 -15.69 -9.35 -10.25
CA GLY A 103 -15.66 -10.43 -9.27
C GLY A 103 -14.26 -11.04 -9.16
N VAL A 104 -13.77 -11.24 -7.94
CA VAL A 104 -12.47 -11.88 -7.72
C VAL A 104 -12.69 -13.41 -7.69
N PRO A 105 -11.93 -14.21 -8.48
CA PRO A 105 -12.04 -15.66 -8.45
C PRO A 105 -11.64 -16.25 -7.08
N GLU A 106 -12.13 -17.44 -6.75
CA GLU A 106 -11.76 -18.13 -5.52
C GLU A 106 -10.25 -18.40 -5.44
N VAL A 107 -9.63 -18.00 -4.32
CA VAL A 107 -8.18 -18.09 -4.12
C VAL A 107 -7.83 -19.43 -3.46
N ILE A 108 -7.02 -20.26 -4.15
CA ILE A 108 -6.42 -21.46 -3.55
C ILE A 108 -5.24 -21.03 -2.68
N VAL A 109 -5.46 -20.93 -1.37
CA VAL A 109 -4.40 -20.59 -0.41
C VAL A 109 -3.47 -21.79 -0.23
N LYS A 110 -2.26 -21.74 -0.81
CA LYS A 110 -1.19 -22.69 -0.49
C LYS A 110 -0.78 -22.50 0.98
N ARG A 111 -1.22 -23.41 1.86
CA ARG A 111 -0.77 -23.45 3.28
C ARG A 111 0.76 -23.62 3.31
N LYS A 112 1.48 -22.61 3.80
CA LYS A 112 2.89 -22.79 4.21
C LYS A 112 2.91 -23.72 5.42
N ALA A 113 3.61 -24.85 5.30
CA ALA A 113 3.88 -25.75 6.41
C ALA A 113 4.59 -24.98 7.54
N LYS A 114 3.97 -24.90 8.72
CA LYS A 114 4.60 -24.37 9.94
C LYS A 114 5.78 -25.28 10.28
N GLN A 115 6.99 -24.75 10.18
CA GLN A 115 8.13 -25.29 10.92
C GLN A 115 7.87 -25.04 12.42
N THR A 116 7.36 -26.04 13.12
CA THR A 116 7.29 -26.07 14.57
C THR A 116 8.22 -27.18 15.04
N ALA A 117 9.50 -26.87 15.26
CA ALA A 117 10.45 -27.75 15.93
C ALA A 117 11.64 -26.96 16.49
N LYS A 118 11.52 -26.50 17.74
CA LYS A 118 12.57 -26.44 18.81
C LYS A 118 12.26 -25.33 19.84
N GLN A 119 11.28 -25.59 20.70
CA GLN A 119 11.22 -25.02 22.05
C GLN A 119 10.75 -26.12 23.01
N THR A 120 11.58 -27.15 23.19
CA THR A 120 11.41 -28.14 24.27
C THR A 120 12.76 -28.77 24.59
N ALA A 121 13.65 -28.00 25.21
CA ALA A 121 14.84 -28.51 25.93
C ALA A 121 15.50 -27.38 26.75
N LYS A 122 14.77 -26.72 27.66
CA LYS A 122 15.42 -25.91 28.71
C LYS A 122 14.52 -25.79 29.94
N GLN A 123 14.03 -26.92 30.44
CA GLN A 123 13.30 -26.96 31.71
C GLN A 123 13.37 -28.36 32.35
N THR A 124 14.60 -28.83 32.62
CA THR A 124 14.85 -29.92 33.57
C THR A 124 16.27 -29.75 34.11
N GLY A 125 16.40 -29.11 35.26
CA GLY A 125 17.71 -28.88 35.89
C GLY A 125 17.72 -27.90 37.06
N ARG A 126 16.64 -27.76 37.82
CA ARG A 126 16.69 -27.14 39.16
C ARG A 126 16.04 -28.09 40.16
N LYS A 127 16.83 -29.04 40.69
CA LYS A 127 16.74 -29.54 42.08
C LYS A 127 17.79 -30.63 42.38
N ARG A 128 18.57 -30.36 43.44
CA ARG A 128 19.13 -31.30 44.43
C ARG A 128 20.37 -32.11 44.04
N ARG A 129 21.55 -31.62 44.41
CA ARG A 129 22.28 -32.01 45.62
C ARG A 129 23.39 -31.01 45.93
#